data_AF-A0A1F5GJI7-F1
#
_entry.id   AF-A0A1F5GJI7-F1
#
_cell.length_a   1.000
_cell.length_b   1.000
_cell.length_c   1.000
_cell.angle_alpha   90.00
_cell.angle_beta   90.00
_cell.angle_gamma   90.00
#
_symmetry.space_group_name_H-M   'P 1'
#
loop_
_entity.id
_entity.type
_entity.pdbx_description
1 polymer ?
#
loop_
_entity_poly.entity_id
_entity_poly.type
_entity_poly.pdbx_seq_one_letter_code
_entity_poly.pdbx_strand_id
1 'polypeptide(L)'
;MTKADFKKLVAEALVNLPEEFKEKMENVEVVVEDWPTVDIAKGRLLLGLYQGVPKTTWGRGLAVRLPDKITIFKGPIELISRGDMDAIKNLIVDTVQHEIAHHFGISDARLQELKR
;
A
#
# COMPACT_ATOMS: atom_id res chain seq x y z
N MET A 1 -7.85 6.61 15.53
CA MET A 1 -6.60 7.35 15.80
C MET A 1 -6.49 8.59 14.89
N THR A 2 -5.48 9.45 15.08
CA THR A 2 -5.26 10.58 14.15
C THR A 2 -4.59 10.12 12.85
N LYS A 3 -4.77 10.86 11.74
CA LYS A 3 -4.10 10.54 10.47
C LYS A 3 -2.56 10.58 10.60
N ALA A 4 -2.04 11.43 11.48
CA ALA A 4 -0.60 11.52 11.75
C ALA A 4 -0.07 10.26 12.46
N ASP A 5 -0.80 9.74 13.44
CA ASP A 5 -0.42 8.49 14.12
C ASP A 5 -0.49 7.30 13.17
N PHE A 6 -1.54 7.24 12.34
CA PHE A 6 -1.66 6.20 11.31
C PHE A 6 -0.48 6.24 10.33
N LYS A 7 -0.06 7.43 9.87
CA LYS A 7 1.12 7.58 9.01
C LYS A 7 2.41 7.06 9.65
N LYS A 8 2.57 7.22 10.97
CA LYS A 8 3.71 6.62 11.69
C LYS A 8 3.66 5.10 11.66
N LEU A 9 2.47 4.51 11.88
CA LEU A 9 2.30 3.06 11.79
C LEU A 9 2.61 2.52 10.38
N VAL A 10 2.20 3.26 9.34
CA VAL A 10 2.58 2.93 7.96
C VAL A 10 4.08 3.01 7.76
N ALA A 11 4.75 4.07 8.24
CA ALA A 11 6.21 4.17 8.15
C ALA A 11 6.93 3.02 8.89
N GLU A 12 6.47 2.66 10.09
CA GLU A 12 6.98 1.51 10.85
C GLU A 12 6.81 0.20 10.07
N ALA A 13 5.65 0.00 9.44
CA ALA A 13 5.37 -1.18 8.62
C ALA A 13 6.33 -1.29 7.44
N LEU A 14 6.64 -0.17 6.77
CA LEU A 14 7.56 -0.12 5.63
C LEU A 14 9.00 -0.47 6.02
N VAL A 15 9.47 -0.03 7.18
CA VAL A 15 10.82 -0.33 7.69
C VAL A 15 11.00 -1.83 7.95
N ASN A 16 9.93 -2.49 8.43
CA ASN A 16 9.92 -3.90 8.80
C ASN A 16 9.62 -4.85 7.61
N LEU A 17 9.53 -4.33 6.39
CA LEU A 17 9.35 -5.19 5.22
C LEU A 17 10.58 -6.10 5.00
N PRO A 18 10.39 -7.33 4.48
CA PRO A 18 11.51 -8.16 4.05
C PRO A 18 12.32 -7.47 2.96
N GLU A 19 13.62 -7.78 2.87
CA GLU A 19 14.56 -7.12 1.96
C GLU A 19 14.11 -7.21 0.48
N GLU A 20 13.54 -8.36 0.08
CA GLU A 20 12.98 -8.59 -1.26
C GLU A 20 11.87 -7.60 -1.65
N PHE A 21 11.17 -7.02 -0.65
CA PHE A 21 10.15 -6.00 -0.87
C PHE A 21 10.72 -4.58 -0.84
N LYS A 22 11.79 -4.34 -0.06
CA LYS A 22 12.42 -3.02 0.03
C LYS A 22 13.02 -2.55 -1.29
N GLU A 23 13.69 -3.45 -2.02
CA GLU A 23 14.22 -3.14 -3.36
C GLU A 23 13.10 -2.70 -4.33
N LYS A 24 11.93 -3.31 -4.20
CA LYS A 24 10.75 -3.01 -5.02
C LYS A 24 10.06 -1.69 -4.64
N MET A 25 10.39 -1.14 -3.48
CA MET A 25 9.84 0.11 -2.95
C MET A 25 10.69 1.35 -3.28
N GLU A 26 11.88 1.20 -3.89
CA GLU A 26 12.78 2.32 -4.18
C GLU A 26 12.13 3.45 -5.02
N ASN A 27 11.15 3.12 -5.86
CA ASN A 27 10.42 4.09 -6.69
C ASN A 27 8.92 4.11 -6.39
N VAL A 28 8.51 3.79 -5.15
CA VAL A 28 7.10 3.74 -4.74
C VAL A 28 6.83 4.74 -3.61
N GLU A 29 5.93 5.69 -3.87
CA GLU A 29 5.39 6.60 -2.86
C GLU A 29 4.21 5.95 -2.12
N VAL A 30 4.28 5.88 -0.79
CA VAL A 30 3.14 5.40 0.03
C VAL A 30 2.38 6.60 0.60
N VAL A 31 1.09 6.69 0.27
CA VAL A 31 0.20 7.73 0.76
C VAL A 31 -0.91 7.16 1.61
N VAL A 32 -1.41 7.97 2.55
CA VAL A 32 -2.50 7.59 3.45
C VAL A 32 -3.71 8.46 3.15
N GLU A 33 -4.81 7.81 2.81
CA GLU A 33 -6.11 8.46 2.62
C GLU A 33 -7.14 7.93 3.62
N ASP A 34 -8.18 8.73 3.88
CA ASP A 34 -9.19 8.36 4.87
C ASP A 34 -10.13 7.28 4.32
N TRP A 35 -10.61 7.42 3.08
CA TRP A 35 -11.49 6.46 2.41
C TRP A 35 -11.24 6.42 0.90
N PRO A 36 -11.42 5.27 0.24
CA PRO A 36 -11.43 5.20 -1.22
C PRO A 36 -12.64 5.95 -1.77
N THR A 37 -12.50 6.55 -2.95
CA THR A 37 -13.65 7.13 -3.66
C THR A 37 -14.57 6.01 -4.16
N VAL A 38 -15.84 6.34 -4.43
CA VAL A 38 -16.85 5.37 -4.91
C VAL A 38 -16.39 4.68 -6.20
N ASP A 39 -15.81 5.44 -7.13
CA ASP A 39 -15.32 4.92 -8.42
C ASP A 39 -14.16 3.93 -8.27
N ILE A 40 -13.29 4.16 -7.28
CA ILE A 40 -12.15 3.29 -6.98
C ILE A 40 -12.63 2.05 -6.24
N ALA A 41 -13.45 2.23 -5.20
CA ALA A 41 -13.97 1.15 -4.37
C ALA A 41 -14.83 0.16 -5.15
N LYS A 42 -15.62 0.63 -6.13
CA LYS A 42 -16.57 -0.19 -6.91
C LYS A 42 -17.45 -1.09 -6.02
N GLY A 43 -17.89 -0.54 -4.88
CA GLY A 43 -18.70 -1.24 -3.88
C GLY A 43 -17.93 -2.24 -3.00
N ARG A 44 -16.60 -2.26 -3.04
CA ARG A 44 -15.74 -3.12 -2.22
C ARG A 44 -15.04 -2.32 -1.13
N LEU A 45 -14.68 -3.02 -0.05
CA LEU A 45 -13.86 -2.46 1.00
C LEU A 45 -12.38 -2.59 0.62
N LEU A 46 -11.79 -1.51 0.12
CA LEU A 46 -10.37 -1.47 -0.25
C LEU A 46 -9.52 -0.99 0.92
N LEU A 47 -8.52 -1.79 1.29
CA LEU A 47 -7.54 -1.44 2.32
C LEU A 47 -6.31 -0.73 1.72
N GLY A 48 -5.95 -1.14 0.50
CA GLY A 48 -4.84 -0.61 -0.27
C GLY A 48 -5.23 -0.44 -1.74
N LEU A 49 -4.43 0.33 -2.45
CA LEU A 49 -4.47 0.43 -3.90
C LEU A 49 -3.08 0.78 -4.44
N TYR A 50 -2.52 -0.12 -5.25
CA TYR A 50 -1.39 0.18 -6.10
C TYR A 50 -1.83 0.92 -7.38
N GLN A 51 -1.23 2.07 -7.64
CA GLN A 51 -1.43 2.90 -8.84
C GLN A 51 -0.08 3.13 -9.52
N GLY A 52 0.20 2.35 -10.56
CA GLY A 52 1.37 2.58 -11.40
C GLY A 52 1.11 3.74 -12.37
N VAL A 53 2.12 4.58 -12.61
CA VAL A 53 2.00 5.63 -13.64
C VAL A 53 2.24 4.99 -15.02
N PRO A 54 1.27 5.04 -15.96
CA PRO A 54 1.45 4.41 -17.27
C PRO A 54 2.66 4.98 -18.03
N LYS A 55 3.47 4.09 -18.61
CA LYS A 55 4.63 4.42 -19.48
C LYS A 55 4.26 5.17 -20.79
N THR A 56 3.00 5.56 -21.00
CA THR A 56 2.50 6.12 -22.28
C THR A 56 2.02 7.56 -22.20
N THR A 57 1.95 8.19 -21.01
CA THR A 57 1.53 9.60 -20.86
C THR A 57 2.68 10.60 -21.04
N TRP A 58 3.73 10.22 -21.76
CA TRP A 58 4.99 10.97 -21.88
C TRP A 58 4.92 11.92 -23.08
N GLY A 59 4.21 13.03 -22.90
CA GLY A 59 4.36 14.19 -23.76
C GLY A 59 5.80 14.68 -23.72
N ARG A 60 6.34 15.11 -24.87
CA ARG A 60 7.72 15.61 -25.05
C ARG A 60 8.05 16.74 -24.06
N GLY A 61 8.62 16.44 -22.91
CA GLY A 61 9.09 17.44 -21.96
C GLY A 61 9.32 16.86 -20.57
N LEU A 62 10.59 16.75 -20.19
CA LEU A 62 11.09 16.22 -18.91
C LEU A 62 10.62 14.79 -18.58
N ALA A 63 11.45 13.81 -18.90
CA ALA A 63 11.32 12.44 -18.40
C ALA A 63 11.66 12.37 -16.90
N VAL A 64 10.80 12.94 -16.05
CA VAL A 64 10.83 12.65 -14.61
C VAL A 64 10.15 11.31 -14.44
N ARG A 65 10.88 10.29 -13.95
CA ARG A 65 10.27 9.04 -13.49
C ARG A 65 9.41 9.39 -12.28
N LEU A 66 8.12 9.59 -12.50
CA LEU A 66 7.18 9.72 -11.39
C LEU A 66 7.17 8.38 -10.63
N PRO A 67 7.23 8.41 -9.29
CA PRO A 67 7.13 7.19 -8.50
C PRO A 67 5.75 6.57 -8.71
N ASP A 68 5.70 5.24 -8.65
CA ASP A 68 4.42 4.55 -8.52
C ASP A 68 3.83 4.87 -7.13
N LYS A 69 2.51 4.73 -6.96
CA LYS A 69 1.83 5.12 -5.72
C LYS A 69 1.10 3.95 -5.10
N ILE A 70 1.32 3.72 -3.80
CA ILE A 70 0.46 2.85 -2.97
C ILE A 70 -0.36 3.74 -2.05
N THR A 71 -1.68 3.68 -2.19
CA THR A 71 -2.61 4.35 -1.29
C THR A 71 -3.10 3.38 -0.23
N ILE A 72 -2.88 3.68 1.05
CA ILE A 72 -3.42 2.93 2.20
C ILE A 72 -4.62 3.68 2.76
N PHE A 73 -5.75 3.00 2.91
CA PHE A 73 -7.00 3.59 3.37
C PHE A 73 -7.21 3.37 4.86
N LYS A 74 -7.09 4.45 5.64
CA LYS A 74 -7.21 4.44 7.11
C LYS A 74 -8.58 3.96 7.58
N GLY A 75 -9.67 4.49 7.02
CA GLY A 75 -11.03 4.18 7.45
C GLY A 75 -11.39 2.70 7.33
N PRO A 76 -11.19 2.07 6.14
CA PRO A 76 -11.35 0.63 5.97
C PRO A 76 -10.52 -0.22 6.93
N ILE A 77 -9.26 0.15 7.16
CA ILE A 77 -8.38 -0.59 8.09
C ILE A 77 -8.87 -0.45 9.54
N GLU A 78 -9.22 0.76 9.98
CA GLU A 78 -9.79 1.00 11.32
C GLU A 78 -11.13 0.28 11.52
N LEU A 79 -11.93 0.15 10.46
CA LEU A 79 -13.21 -0.56 10.49
C LEU A 79 -13.00 -2.07 10.71
N ILE A 80 -12.08 -2.69 9.98
CA ILE A 80 -11.79 -4.13 10.11
C ILE A 80 -11.15 -4.44 11.46
N SER A 81 -10.20 -3.61 11.89
CA SER A 81 -9.49 -3.80 13.15
C SER A 81 -10.32 -3.49 14.40
N ARG A 82 -11.52 -2.90 14.23
CA ARG A 82 -12.36 -2.40 15.33
C ARG A 82 -11.62 -1.41 16.23
N GLY A 83 -10.65 -0.69 15.67
CA GLY A 83 -9.83 0.27 16.39
C GLY A 83 -8.68 -0.33 17.22
N ASP A 84 -8.46 -1.65 17.17
CA ASP A 84 -7.33 -2.30 17.85
C ASP A 84 -6.00 -1.93 17.18
N MET A 85 -5.02 -1.48 17.97
CA MET A 85 -3.76 -0.96 17.42
C MET A 85 -2.88 -2.04 16.79
N ASP A 86 -2.78 -3.22 17.40
CA ASP A 86 -1.93 -4.29 16.88
C ASP A 86 -2.53 -4.88 15.60
N ALA A 87 -3.85 -5.06 15.57
CA ALA A 87 -4.56 -5.44 14.35
C ALA A 87 -4.39 -4.42 13.22
N ILE A 88 -4.36 -3.11 13.52
CA ILE A 88 -4.11 -2.06 12.53
C ILE A 88 -2.71 -2.19 11.95
N LYS A 89 -1.69 -2.35 12.80
CA LYS A 89 -0.31 -2.54 12.34
C LYS A 89 -0.20 -3.75 11.42
N ASN A 90 -0.78 -4.88 11.83
CA ASN A 90 -0.76 -6.11 11.04
C ASN A 90 -1.47 -5.94 9.70
N LEU A 91 -2.67 -5.34 9.69
CA LEU A 91 -3.41 -5.06 8.46
C LEU A 91 -2.67 -4.13 7.50
N ILE A 92 -1.97 -3.12 8.02
CA ILE A 92 -1.16 -2.22 7.19
C ILE A 92 -0.02 -3.00 6.53
N VAL A 93 0.74 -3.78 7.30
CA VAL A 93 1.85 -4.61 6.77
C VAL A 93 1.33 -5.57 5.72
N ASP A 94 0.25 -6.29 6.03
CA ASP A 94 -0.37 -7.25 5.12
C ASP A 94 -0.83 -6.56 3.83
N THR A 95 -1.49 -5.41 3.94
CA THR A 95 -2.00 -4.68 2.78
C THR A 95 -0.85 -4.25 1.87
N VAL A 96 0.19 -3.61 2.41
CA VAL A 96 1.35 -3.17 1.63
C VAL A 96 2.02 -4.37 0.94
N GLN A 97 2.25 -5.46 1.66
CA GLN A 97 2.86 -6.66 1.09
C GLN A 97 2.02 -7.28 -0.02
N HIS A 98 0.70 -7.35 0.14
CA HIS A 98 -0.20 -7.85 -0.91
C HIS A 98 -0.17 -6.95 -2.16
N GLU A 99 -0.27 -5.63 -2.00
CA GLU A 99 -0.26 -4.69 -3.13
C GLU A 99 1.07 -4.77 -3.92
N ILE A 100 2.21 -4.85 -3.22
CA ILE A 100 3.52 -5.04 -3.86
C ILE A 100 3.60 -6.42 -4.51
N ALA A 101 3.20 -7.49 -3.80
CA ALA A 101 3.28 -8.84 -4.32
C ALA A 101 2.51 -8.96 -5.64
N HIS A 102 1.25 -8.51 -5.66
CA HIS A 102 0.42 -8.56 -6.86
C HIS A 102 0.98 -7.70 -8.00
N HIS A 103 1.49 -6.50 -7.72
CA HIS A 103 2.06 -5.65 -8.75
C HIS A 103 3.29 -6.28 -9.42
N PHE A 104 4.15 -6.94 -8.64
CA PHE A 104 5.39 -7.56 -9.12
C PHE A 104 5.23 -9.03 -9.52
N GLY A 105 3.99 -9.54 -9.64
CA GLY A 105 3.70 -10.90 -10.09
C GLY A 105 4.04 -12.01 -9.08
N ILE A 106 4.19 -11.68 -7.80
CA ILE A 106 4.30 -12.66 -6.72
C ILE A 106 2.91 -13.22 -6.42
N SER A 107 2.76 -14.53 -6.57
CA SER A 107 1.52 -15.24 -6.21
C SER A 107 1.25 -15.22 -4.70
N ASP A 108 -0.02 -15.33 -4.30
CA ASP A 108 -0.40 -15.40 -2.88
C ASP A 108 0.28 -16.57 -2.15
N ALA A 109 0.48 -17.71 -2.83
CA ALA A 109 1.19 -18.86 -2.28
C ALA A 109 2.64 -18.49 -1.93
N ARG A 110 3.34 -17.82 -2.85
CA ARG A 110 4.71 -17.34 -2.63
C ARG A 110 4.77 -16.27 -1.54
N LEU A 111 3.77 -15.39 -1.48
CA LEU A 111 3.69 -14.40 -0.41
C LEU A 111 3.54 -15.05 0.97
N GLN A 112 2.76 -16.12 1.10
CA GLN A 112 2.63 -16.86 2.36
C GLN A 112 3.94 -17.51 2.81
N GLU A 113 4.76 -18.00 1.87
CA GLU A 113 6.10 -18.52 2.19
C GLU A 113 7.03 -17.43 2.74
N LEU A 114 6.94 -16.21 2.21
CA LEU A 114 7.76 -15.06 2.62
C LEU A 114 7.32 -14.43 3.95
N LYS A 115 6.09 -14.73 4.40
CA LYS A 115 5.54 -14.28 5.69
C LYS A 115 5.86 -15.21 6.86
N ARG A 116 6.42 -16.40 6.62
CA ARG A 116 6.83 -17.36 7.65
C ARG A 116 8.22 -17.06 8.21
#